data_AF-A0A3M1K5B2-F1
#
_entry.id   AF-A0A3M1K5B2-F1
#
_cell.length_a   1.000
_cell.length_b   1.000
_cell.length_c   1.000
_cell.angle_alpha   90.00
_cell.angle_beta   90.00
_cell.angle_gamma   90.00
#
_symmetry.space_group_name_H-M   'P 1'
#
loop_
_entity.id
_entity.type
_entity.pdbx_description
1 polymer ?
#
loop_
_entity_poly.entity_id
_entity_poly.type
_entity_poly.pdbx_seq_one_letter_code
_entity_poly.pdbx_strand_id
1 'polypeptide(L)'
;MRAPLIFAISCRGAGSSANRGKRTMQKKRRNANSSLIDKNGEKRRGVSFAAHRPGRREVLSMATAAIAAGGLMASSAEAHHTKGHHDGASPAAWKRHAGLVKALNECEAMSLACLDHCIGELASGDSPLEKCAARVRETMALCSATRSLVLQASPLVPAALELCAQACRGCQKECEKHRKHHEVCGACADSCRQVLDEIARI
;
A
#
# COMPACT_ATOMS: atom_id res chain seq x y z
N MET A 1 -20.76 71.21 -3.15
CA MET A 1 -20.47 70.14 -2.16
C MET A 1 -21.44 69.00 -2.46
N ARG A 2 -20.94 67.90 -3.05
CA ARG A 2 -21.73 66.80 -3.62
C ARG A 2 -21.77 65.63 -2.63
N ALA A 3 -22.98 65.21 -2.24
CA ALA A 3 -23.22 63.93 -1.58
C ALA A 3 -23.53 62.86 -2.64
N PRO A 4 -22.98 61.62 -2.56
CA PRO A 4 -23.44 60.52 -3.38
C PRO A 4 -24.45 59.65 -2.65
N LEU A 5 -25.47 59.29 -3.43
CA LEU A 5 -26.62 58.46 -3.14
C LEU A 5 -26.22 57.00 -2.88
N ILE A 6 -26.94 56.42 -1.92
CA ILE A 6 -27.01 54.99 -1.60
C ILE A 6 -27.67 54.28 -2.79
N PHE A 7 -26.94 53.34 -3.44
CA PHE A 7 -27.52 52.46 -4.45
C PHE A 7 -27.71 51.06 -3.85
N ALA A 8 -28.96 50.72 -3.56
CA ALA A 8 -29.40 49.38 -3.23
C ALA A 8 -29.29 48.48 -4.47
N ILE A 9 -28.50 47.42 -4.39
CA ILE A 9 -28.47 46.37 -5.42
C ILE A 9 -29.27 45.17 -4.91
N SER A 10 -30.37 44.96 -5.61
CA SER A 10 -31.34 43.88 -5.48
C SER A 10 -30.72 42.52 -5.82
N CYS A 11 -30.96 41.53 -4.96
CA CYS A 11 -30.73 40.12 -5.23
C CYS A 11 -31.75 39.59 -6.25
N ARG A 12 -31.30 38.98 -7.35
CA ARG A 12 -32.14 38.12 -8.18
C ARG A 12 -31.35 36.99 -8.85
N GLY A 13 -31.65 35.76 -8.43
CA GLY A 13 -31.99 34.66 -9.36
C GLY A 13 -30.87 33.75 -9.86
N ALA A 14 -30.89 32.52 -9.36
CA ALA A 14 -30.07 31.37 -9.74
C ALA A 14 -30.30 30.83 -11.17
N GLY A 15 -29.31 30.07 -11.66
CA GLY A 15 -29.56 28.89 -12.51
C GLY A 15 -28.79 28.82 -13.84
N SER A 16 -28.06 27.72 -14.04
CA SER A 16 -27.59 27.21 -15.34
C SER A 16 -26.20 27.65 -15.85
N SER A 17 -25.11 27.30 -15.14
CA SER A 17 -23.73 27.44 -15.66
C SER A 17 -22.79 26.26 -15.37
N ALA A 18 -23.32 25.05 -15.16
CA ALA A 18 -22.50 23.88 -14.79
C ALA A 18 -22.13 22.94 -15.96
N ASN A 19 -22.73 23.09 -17.15
CA ASN A 19 -22.58 22.10 -18.24
C ASN A 19 -21.72 22.55 -19.44
N ARG A 20 -21.24 23.81 -19.45
CA ARG A 20 -20.42 24.34 -20.57
C ARG A 20 -18.91 24.10 -20.39
N GLY A 21 -18.42 23.92 -19.15
CA GLY A 21 -17.00 23.69 -18.85
C GLY A 21 -16.49 22.25 -19.05
N LYS A 22 -17.38 21.23 -19.02
CA LYS A 22 -16.96 19.82 -19.16
C LYS A 22 -16.66 19.43 -20.63
N ARG A 23 -17.38 20.01 -21.60
CA ARG A 23 -17.16 19.74 -23.04
C ARG A 23 -15.86 20.34 -23.57
N THR A 24 -15.43 21.48 -23.04
CA THR A 24 -14.18 22.15 -23.48
C THR A 24 -12.93 21.43 -22.98
N MET A 25 -12.95 20.90 -21.75
CA MET A 25 -11.84 20.11 -21.20
C MET A 25 -11.64 18.75 -21.90
N GLN A 26 -12.72 18.08 -22.32
CA GLN A 26 -12.62 16.80 -23.04
C GLN A 26 -12.05 16.98 -24.46
N LYS A 27 -12.37 18.10 -25.13
CA LYS A 27 -11.83 18.44 -26.45
C LYS A 27 -10.35 18.84 -26.38
N LYS A 28 -9.92 19.53 -25.30
CA LYS A 28 -8.51 19.89 -25.07
C LYS A 28 -7.62 18.67 -24.78
N ARG A 29 -8.13 17.65 -24.06
CA ARG A 29 -7.41 16.38 -23.83
C ARG A 29 -7.22 15.54 -25.11
N ARG A 30 -8.17 15.56 -26.04
CA ARG A 30 -8.01 14.89 -27.35
C ARG A 30 -6.94 15.55 -28.22
N ASN A 31 -6.78 16.88 -28.14
CA ASN A 31 -5.80 17.61 -28.94
C ASN A 31 -4.35 17.47 -28.40
N ALA A 32 -4.18 17.30 -27.09
CA ALA A 32 -2.84 17.12 -26.50
C ALA A 32 -2.18 15.77 -26.89
N ASN A 33 -2.96 14.74 -27.23
CA ASN A 33 -2.43 13.42 -27.62
C ASN A 33 -1.99 13.34 -29.10
N SER A 34 -2.09 14.44 -29.87
CA SER A 34 -1.71 14.48 -31.29
C SER A 34 -0.30 15.00 -31.55
N SER A 35 0.49 15.33 -30.51
CA SER A 35 1.75 16.08 -30.68
C SER A 35 3.04 15.33 -30.33
N LEU A 36 3.00 14.03 -30.04
CA LEU A 36 4.23 13.22 -29.93
C LEU A 36 4.58 12.58 -31.26
N ILE A 37 5.02 13.43 -32.19
CA ILE A 37 5.69 13.01 -33.43
C ILE A 37 7.19 13.11 -33.14
N ASP A 38 7.84 11.95 -33.05
CA ASP A 38 9.29 11.83 -32.96
C ASP A 38 9.91 12.25 -34.31
N LYS A 39 11.10 12.87 -34.29
CA LYS A 39 11.77 13.46 -35.46
C LYS A 39 12.25 12.44 -36.50
N ASN A 40 11.96 11.14 -36.30
CA ASN A 40 12.43 10.07 -37.18
C ASN A 40 11.35 9.36 -38.02
N GLY A 41 10.15 9.93 -38.19
CA GLY A 41 9.21 9.48 -39.23
C GLY A 41 8.61 8.07 -39.09
N GLU A 42 8.87 7.36 -37.99
CA GLU A 42 8.33 6.02 -37.76
C GLU A 42 6.94 6.08 -37.08
N LYS A 43 5.92 5.65 -37.81
CA LYS A 43 4.52 5.60 -37.36
C LYS A 43 4.39 4.55 -36.25
N ARG A 44 4.40 4.96 -34.97
CA ARG A 44 4.12 4.04 -33.85
C ARG A 44 2.72 3.42 -34.05
N ARG A 45 2.68 2.11 -34.34
CA ARG A 45 1.46 1.30 -34.24
C ARG A 45 1.06 1.29 -32.76
N GLY A 46 0.10 2.14 -32.40
CA GLY A 46 -0.47 2.16 -31.06
C GLY A 46 -1.14 0.83 -30.77
N VAL A 47 -0.66 0.12 -29.75
CA VAL A 47 -1.40 -1.02 -29.17
C VAL A 47 -2.57 -0.40 -28.41
N SER A 48 -3.74 -0.40 -29.05
CA SER A 48 -4.98 0.02 -28.42
C SER A 48 -5.39 -1.06 -27.41
N PHE A 49 -4.99 -0.89 -26.15
CA PHE A 49 -5.60 -1.63 -25.04
C PHE A 49 -7.01 -1.08 -24.84
N ALA A 50 -7.97 -1.62 -25.58
CA ALA A 50 -9.37 -1.52 -25.23
C ALA A 50 -9.58 -2.32 -23.94
N ALA A 51 -9.53 -1.64 -22.79
CA ALA A 51 -9.89 -2.22 -21.50
C ALA A 51 -11.39 -2.52 -21.49
N HIS A 52 -11.77 -3.72 -21.93
CA HIS A 52 -13.08 -4.28 -21.63
C HIS A 52 -13.10 -4.59 -20.13
N ARG A 53 -13.92 -3.88 -19.35
CA ARG A 53 -14.17 -4.24 -17.94
C ARG A 53 -15.34 -5.25 -17.94
N PRO A 54 -15.09 -6.56 -17.80
CA PRO A 54 -16.18 -7.51 -17.71
C PRO A 54 -16.98 -7.23 -16.42
N GLY A 55 -18.30 -7.23 -16.56
CA GLY A 55 -19.20 -7.03 -15.42
C GLY A 55 -19.14 -8.25 -14.48
N ARG A 56 -19.43 -8.06 -13.18
CA ARG A 56 -19.45 -9.15 -12.17
C ARG A 56 -20.21 -10.40 -12.62
N ARG A 57 -21.27 -10.25 -13.43
CA ARG A 57 -22.06 -11.36 -13.98
C ARG A 57 -21.34 -12.14 -15.07
N GLU A 58 -20.50 -11.48 -15.85
CA GLU A 58 -19.75 -12.07 -16.96
C GLU A 58 -18.58 -12.94 -16.45
N VAL A 59 -17.98 -12.55 -15.32
CA VAL A 59 -16.94 -13.34 -14.64
C VAL A 59 -17.48 -14.66 -14.09
N LEU A 60 -18.76 -14.69 -13.66
CA LEU A 60 -19.42 -15.93 -13.25
C LEU A 60 -19.77 -16.85 -14.43
N SER A 61 -20.08 -16.28 -15.60
CA SER A 61 -20.42 -17.07 -16.80
C SER A 61 -19.21 -17.76 -17.44
N MET A 62 -17.98 -17.25 -17.22
CA MET A 62 -16.76 -17.88 -17.73
C MET A 62 -16.27 -19.06 -16.87
N ALA A 63 -16.73 -19.19 -15.63
CA ALA A 63 -16.27 -20.23 -14.70
C ALA A 63 -16.96 -21.60 -14.90
N THR A 64 -18.09 -21.66 -15.62
CA THR A 64 -18.90 -22.89 -15.76
C THR A 64 -18.57 -23.75 -16.98
N ALA A 65 -17.64 -23.35 -17.85
CA ALA A 65 -17.32 -24.08 -19.08
C ALA A 65 -16.13 -25.05 -18.97
N ALA A 66 -15.53 -25.23 -17.79
CA ALA A 66 -14.29 -26.00 -17.61
C ALA A 66 -14.43 -27.33 -16.83
N ILE A 67 -15.64 -27.85 -16.61
CA ILE A 67 -15.85 -29.06 -15.78
C ILE A 67 -16.29 -30.31 -16.60
N ALA A 68 -16.56 -30.20 -17.90
CA ALA A 68 -17.21 -31.28 -18.65
C ALA A 68 -16.30 -32.20 -19.51
N ALA A 69 -14.99 -32.33 -19.23
CA ALA A 69 -14.12 -33.20 -20.05
C ALA A 69 -12.92 -33.83 -19.31
N GLY A 70 -13.07 -34.22 -18.04
CA GLY A 70 -11.97 -34.77 -17.22
C GLY A 70 -12.25 -36.11 -16.55
N GLY A 71 -13.12 -36.95 -17.11
CA GLY A 71 -13.38 -38.29 -16.58
C GLY A 71 -12.64 -39.37 -17.37
N LEU A 72 -11.97 -40.28 -16.65
CA LEU A 72 -11.32 -41.53 -17.07
C LEU A 72 -9.80 -41.45 -17.38
N MET A 73 -8.97 -41.68 -16.35
CA MET A 73 -7.88 -42.68 -16.34
C MET A 73 -7.43 -42.92 -14.88
N ALA A 74 -7.87 -44.02 -14.29
CA ALA A 74 -7.30 -44.56 -13.06
C ALA A 74 -6.12 -45.46 -13.42
N SER A 75 -4.90 -44.98 -13.22
CA SER A 75 -3.69 -45.80 -13.25
C SER A 75 -3.26 -46.11 -11.81
N SER A 76 -3.31 -47.39 -11.45
CA SER A 76 -2.72 -47.92 -10.23
C SER A 76 -1.20 -47.77 -10.26
N ALA A 77 -0.68 -46.77 -9.55
CA ALA A 77 0.72 -46.73 -9.17
C ALA A 77 0.87 -47.43 -7.81
N GLU A 78 1.44 -48.64 -7.85
CA GLU A 78 1.94 -49.33 -6.66
C GLU A 78 3.01 -48.44 -6.01
N ALA A 79 2.69 -47.84 -4.87
CA ALA A 79 3.62 -47.02 -4.12
C ALA A 79 4.60 -47.95 -3.37
N HIS A 80 5.77 -48.20 -3.95
CA HIS A 80 6.92 -48.65 -3.18
C HIS A 80 7.22 -47.62 -2.08
N HIS A 81 6.85 -47.95 -0.84
CA HIS A 81 7.20 -47.16 0.34
C HIS A 81 8.71 -47.27 0.61
N THR A 82 9.51 -46.51 -0.13
CA THR A 82 10.87 -46.18 0.31
C THR A 82 10.73 -45.21 1.48
N LYS A 83 10.96 -45.71 2.70
CA LYS A 83 11.13 -44.86 3.88
C LYS A 83 12.47 -44.13 3.75
N GLY A 84 12.48 -43.07 2.95
CA GLY A 84 13.56 -42.08 2.97
C GLY A 84 13.52 -41.35 4.31
N HIS A 85 14.52 -41.61 5.14
CA HIS A 85 14.81 -40.77 6.28
C HIS A 85 15.25 -39.39 5.76
N HIS A 86 14.35 -38.40 5.80
CA HIS A 86 14.71 -36.99 5.58
C HIS A 86 15.43 -36.44 6.81
N ASP A 87 16.59 -37.00 7.13
CA ASP A 87 17.46 -36.47 8.16
C ASP A 87 18.21 -35.26 7.58
N GLY A 88 17.94 -34.06 8.12
CA GLY A 88 18.86 -32.92 7.99
C GLY A 88 18.48 -31.79 7.03
N ALA A 89 17.22 -31.61 6.63
CA ALA A 89 16.84 -30.34 5.98
C ALA A 89 16.81 -29.21 7.03
N SER A 90 17.80 -28.32 6.98
CA SER A 90 17.79 -27.07 7.77
C SER A 90 16.43 -26.38 7.56
N PRO A 91 15.75 -25.89 8.63
CA PRO A 91 14.46 -25.24 8.46
C PRO A 91 14.57 -24.16 7.39
N ALA A 92 13.66 -24.18 6.42
CA ALA A 92 13.58 -23.16 5.37
C ALA A 92 13.76 -21.77 6.01
N ALA A 93 14.52 -20.87 5.39
CA ALA A 93 14.95 -19.61 6.01
C ALA A 93 13.82 -18.82 6.70
N TRP A 94 12.60 -18.88 6.16
CA TRP A 94 11.41 -18.29 6.76
C TRP A 94 11.01 -18.87 8.12
N LYS A 95 11.27 -20.16 8.39
CA LYS A 95 11.03 -20.80 9.69
C LYS A 95 12.01 -20.34 10.77
N ARG A 96 13.26 -20.04 10.39
CA ARG A 96 14.30 -19.58 11.33
C ARG A 96 13.99 -18.20 11.91
N HIS A 97 13.29 -17.36 11.15
CA HIS A 97 12.93 -15.99 11.55
C HIS A 97 11.41 -15.74 11.55
N ALA A 98 10.61 -16.79 11.80
CA ALA A 98 9.15 -16.68 11.73
C ALA A 98 8.58 -15.64 12.71
N GLY A 99 9.15 -15.55 13.92
CA GLY A 99 8.80 -14.54 14.93
C GLY A 99 9.06 -13.12 14.43
N LEU A 100 10.30 -12.84 13.99
CA LEU A 100 10.66 -11.54 13.42
C LEU A 100 9.79 -11.18 12.20
N VAL A 101 9.60 -12.10 11.25
CA VAL A 101 8.77 -11.83 10.06
C VAL A 101 7.34 -11.48 10.45
N LYS A 102 6.77 -12.17 11.44
CA LYS A 102 5.45 -11.86 11.98
C LYS A 102 5.43 -10.46 12.61
N ALA A 103 6.37 -10.15 13.48
CA ALA A 103 6.46 -8.84 14.14
C ALA A 103 6.63 -7.70 13.14
N LEU A 104 7.45 -7.88 12.09
CA LEU A 104 7.65 -6.88 11.03
C LEU A 104 6.36 -6.62 10.23
N ASN A 105 5.59 -7.67 9.90
CA ASN A 105 4.29 -7.53 9.24
C ASN A 105 3.28 -6.77 10.11
N GLU A 106 3.19 -7.13 11.40
CA GLU A 106 2.28 -6.47 12.34
C GLU A 106 2.67 -5.01 12.53
N CYS A 107 3.97 -4.71 12.66
CA CYS A 107 4.46 -3.33 12.76
C CYS A 107 4.19 -2.52 11.49
N GLU A 108 4.34 -3.11 10.29
CA GLU A 108 4.01 -2.47 9.02
C GLU A 108 2.51 -2.11 8.95
N ALA A 109 1.63 -3.06 9.31
CA ALA A 109 0.18 -2.85 9.35
C ALA A 109 -0.24 -1.77 10.36
N MET A 110 0.32 -1.80 11.57
CA MET A 110 0.04 -0.79 12.59
C MET A 110 0.62 0.58 12.22
N SER A 111 1.76 0.62 11.53
CA SER A 111 2.34 1.87 11.03
C SER A 111 1.45 2.51 9.97
N LEU A 112 0.89 1.73 9.04
CA LEU A 112 -0.08 2.23 8.05
C LEU A 112 -1.31 2.87 8.74
N ALA A 113 -1.90 2.17 9.72
CA ALA A 113 -3.05 2.68 10.46
C ALA A 113 -2.70 3.94 11.27
N CYS A 114 -1.53 3.96 11.92
CA CYS A 114 -1.08 5.11 12.69
C CYS A 114 -0.79 6.32 11.80
N LEU A 115 -0.24 6.11 10.60
CA LEU A 115 0.02 7.18 9.65
C LEU A 115 -1.28 7.80 9.13
N ASP A 116 -2.26 6.99 8.74
CA ASP A 116 -3.57 7.48 8.30
C ASP A 116 -4.23 8.35 9.37
N HIS A 117 -4.21 7.87 10.62
CA HIS A 117 -4.66 8.65 11.77
C HIS A 117 -3.91 9.98 11.91
N CYS A 118 -2.56 9.96 11.89
CA CYS A 118 -1.78 11.19 12.03
C CYS A 118 -2.10 12.22 10.94
N ILE A 119 -2.27 11.77 9.69
CA ILE A 119 -2.63 12.66 8.58
C ILE A 119 -4.03 13.24 8.77
N GLY A 120 -4.98 12.44 9.27
CA GLY A 120 -6.33 12.89 9.59
C GLY A 120 -6.37 14.00 10.64
N GLU A 121 -5.66 13.82 11.76
CA GLU A 121 -5.57 14.83 12.83
C GLU A 121 -4.84 16.10 12.36
N LEU A 122 -3.76 15.95 11.58
CA LEU A 122 -3.05 17.09 11.00
C LEU A 122 -3.94 17.93 10.08
N ALA A 123 -4.83 17.29 9.31
CA ALA A 123 -5.80 18.00 8.48
C ALA A 123 -6.85 18.78 9.30
N SER A 124 -7.11 18.35 10.53
CA SER A 124 -7.98 19.02 11.51
C SER A 124 -7.29 20.16 12.27
N GLY A 125 -5.96 20.33 12.10
CA GLY A 125 -5.16 21.40 12.71
C GLY A 125 -4.24 20.95 13.85
N ASP A 126 -4.14 19.66 14.14
CA ASP A 126 -3.30 19.15 15.23
C ASP A 126 -1.83 18.97 14.81
N SER A 127 -1.02 20.01 15.06
CA SER A 127 0.44 19.97 14.87
C SER A 127 1.24 18.95 15.71
N PRO A 128 0.83 18.46 16.91
CA PRO A 128 1.69 17.57 17.70
C PRO A 128 2.02 16.22 17.04
N LEU A 129 1.31 15.83 15.98
CA LEU A 129 1.50 14.55 15.27
C LEU A 129 2.43 14.62 14.05
N GLU A 130 2.96 15.79 13.68
CA GLU A 130 3.87 15.93 12.51
C GLU A 130 5.09 15.00 12.60
N LYS A 131 5.73 14.99 13.79
CA LYS A 131 6.90 14.15 14.06
C LYS A 131 6.53 12.67 14.11
N CYS A 132 5.38 12.34 14.69
CA CYS A 132 4.85 10.98 14.73
C CYS A 132 4.66 10.46 13.30
N ALA A 133 3.95 11.19 12.45
CA ALA A 133 3.73 10.83 11.05
C ALA A 133 5.04 10.60 10.28
N ALA A 134 6.06 11.43 10.52
CA ALA A 134 7.38 11.26 9.91
C ALA A 134 8.07 9.96 10.32
N ARG A 135 8.11 9.66 11.64
CA ARG A 135 8.73 8.43 12.15
C ARG A 135 7.99 7.16 11.75
N VAL A 136 6.66 7.22 11.73
CA VAL A 136 5.82 6.10 11.32
C VAL A 136 6.04 5.76 9.84
N ARG A 137 6.14 6.76 8.94
CA ARG A 137 6.48 6.53 7.52
C ARG A 137 7.83 5.84 7.33
N GLU A 138 8.85 6.31 8.05
CA GLU A 138 10.20 5.76 8.02
C GLU A 138 10.19 4.29 8.48
N THR A 139 9.52 4.01 9.59
CA THR A 139 9.42 2.67 10.18
C THR A 139 8.67 1.70 9.29
N MET A 140 7.55 2.12 8.71
CA MET A 140 6.79 1.33 7.75
C MET A 140 7.66 0.84 6.58
N ALA A 141 8.43 1.76 5.98
CA ALA A 141 9.30 1.42 4.85
C ALA A 141 10.42 0.44 5.26
N LEU A 142 11.05 0.67 6.42
CA LEU A 142 12.15 -0.17 6.89
C LEU A 142 11.68 -1.55 7.36
N CYS A 143 10.51 -1.67 7.99
CA CYS A 143 9.93 -2.96 8.35
C CYS A 143 9.66 -3.83 7.12
N SER A 144 9.07 -3.23 6.06
CA SER A 144 8.77 -3.92 4.80
C SER A 144 10.04 -4.40 4.08
N ALA A 145 11.05 -3.52 3.99
CA ALA A 145 12.34 -3.84 3.37
C ALA A 145 13.08 -4.94 4.14
N THR A 146 13.14 -4.83 5.46
CA THR A 146 13.82 -5.81 6.33
C THR A 146 13.16 -7.17 6.23
N ARG A 147 11.82 -7.23 6.28
CA ARG A 147 11.08 -8.48 6.10
C ARG A 147 11.42 -9.15 4.76
N SER A 148 11.48 -8.37 3.70
CA SER A 148 11.81 -8.88 2.36
C SER A 148 13.22 -9.48 2.34
N LEU A 149 14.21 -8.82 2.96
CA LEU A 149 15.59 -9.30 3.02
C LEU A 149 15.73 -10.56 3.88
N VAL A 150 15.02 -10.63 5.01
CA VAL A 150 14.99 -11.80 5.90
C VAL A 150 14.41 -13.02 5.18
N LEU A 151 13.30 -12.86 4.46
CA LEU A 151 12.67 -13.95 3.69
C LEU A 151 13.56 -14.46 2.54
N GLN A 152 14.41 -13.59 1.99
CA GLN A 152 15.37 -13.93 0.94
C GLN A 152 16.68 -14.51 1.47
N ALA A 153 16.85 -14.62 2.80
CA ALA A 153 18.14 -14.96 3.43
C ALA A 153 19.30 -14.11 2.89
N SER A 154 19.05 -12.81 2.70
CA SER A 154 20.02 -11.89 2.11
C SER A 154 21.24 -11.68 3.02
N PRO A 155 22.46 -11.54 2.47
CA PRO A 155 23.63 -11.13 3.27
C PRO A 155 23.49 -9.72 3.86
N LEU A 156 22.53 -8.92 3.41
CA LEU A 156 22.25 -7.58 3.92
C LEU A 156 21.40 -7.58 5.20
N VAL A 157 20.92 -8.73 5.66
CA VAL A 157 20.05 -8.84 6.84
C VAL A 157 20.63 -8.14 8.07
N PRO A 158 21.91 -8.30 8.47
CA PRO A 158 22.45 -7.63 9.64
C PRO A 158 22.32 -6.09 9.57
N ALA A 159 22.73 -5.49 8.45
CA ALA A 159 22.63 -4.04 8.24
C ALA A 159 21.17 -3.56 8.18
N ALA A 160 20.27 -4.36 7.59
CA ALA A 160 18.85 -4.04 7.56
C ALA A 160 18.22 -4.07 8.96
N LEU A 161 18.59 -5.04 9.80
CA LEU A 161 18.10 -5.14 11.19
C LEU A 161 18.57 -3.95 12.03
N GLU A 162 19.81 -3.47 11.86
CA GLU A 162 20.31 -2.28 12.54
C GLU A 162 19.49 -1.02 12.22
N LEU A 163 19.24 -0.77 10.93
CA LEU A 163 18.43 0.36 10.48
C LEU A 163 16.96 0.22 10.92
N CYS A 164 16.38 -0.98 10.80
CA CYS A 164 15.03 -1.26 11.26
C CYS A 164 14.88 -1.00 12.77
N ALA A 165 15.84 -1.47 13.57
CA ALA A 165 15.85 -1.23 15.01
C ALA A 165 15.98 0.26 15.35
N GLN A 166 16.78 1.02 14.60
CA GLN A 166 16.89 2.47 14.78
C GLN A 166 15.55 3.18 14.51
N ALA A 167 14.87 2.83 13.42
CA ALA A 167 13.57 3.39 13.08
C ALA A 167 12.50 3.01 14.09
N CYS A 168 12.40 1.72 14.46
CA CYS A 168 11.45 1.24 15.48
C CYS A 168 11.66 1.94 16.82
N ARG A 169 12.90 2.16 17.28
CA ARG A 169 13.17 2.94 18.51
C ARG A 169 12.68 4.39 18.40
N GLY A 170 12.94 5.04 17.26
CA GLY A 170 12.48 6.40 17.00
C GLY A 170 10.95 6.50 16.97
N CYS A 171 10.30 5.57 16.29
CA CYS A 171 8.85 5.51 16.18
C CYS A 171 8.18 5.20 17.51
N GLN A 172 8.65 4.17 18.23
CA GLN A 172 8.15 3.84 19.56
C GLN A 172 8.19 5.06 20.48
N LYS A 173 9.34 5.74 20.57
CA LYS A 173 9.51 6.92 21.43
C LYS A 173 8.56 8.06 21.09
N GLU A 174 8.29 8.30 19.80
CA GLU A 174 7.33 9.33 19.40
C GLU A 174 5.88 8.88 19.66
N CYS A 175 5.51 7.67 19.24
CA CYS A 175 4.17 7.12 19.43
C CYS A 175 3.77 7.00 20.92
N GLU A 176 4.71 6.72 21.83
CA GLU A 176 4.47 6.68 23.28
C GLU A 176 3.94 8.00 23.84
N LYS A 177 4.35 9.15 23.27
CA LYS A 177 3.87 10.47 23.69
C LYS A 177 2.37 10.65 23.44
N HIS A 178 1.82 9.89 22.50
CA HIS A 178 0.47 10.02 22.00
C HIS A 178 -0.47 8.91 22.48
N ARG A 179 0.06 7.83 23.08
CA ARG A 179 -0.70 6.65 23.53
C ARG A 179 -1.92 6.98 24.40
N LYS A 180 -1.85 8.03 25.23
CA LYS A 180 -2.96 8.42 26.12
C LYS A 180 -4.14 9.07 25.39
N HIS A 181 -3.91 9.61 24.20
CA HIS A 181 -4.91 10.33 23.41
C HIS A 181 -5.36 9.54 22.19
N HIS A 182 -4.46 8.73 21.64
CA HIS A 182 -4.68 8.01 20.39
C HIS A 182 -4.28 6.54 20.58
N GLU A 183 -5.29 5.66 20.68
CA GLU A 183 -5.08 4.21 20.86
C GLU A 183 -4.19 3.62 19.77
N VAL A 184 -4.38 4.07 18.52
CA VAL A 184 -3.60 3.62 17.36
C VAL A 184 -2.11 3.94 17.49
N CYS A 185 -1.74 5.06 18.12
CA CYS A 185 -0.34 5.36 18.43
C CYS A 185 0.20 4.40 19.49
N GLY A 186 -0.60 4.06 20.51
CA GLY A 186 -0.25 3.05 21.51
C GLY A 186 0.06 1.69 20.89
N ALA A 187 -0.84 1.21 20.03
CA ALA A 187 -0.67 -0.07 19.36
C ALA A 187 0.52 -0.08 18.37
N CYS A 188 0.79 1.03 17.68
CA CYS A 188 1.99 1.18 16.84
C CYS A 188 3.29 1.15 17.66
N ALA A 189 3.31 1.80 18.83
CA ALA A 189 4.45 1.72 19.75
C ALA A 189 4.69 0.29 20.25
N ASP A 190 3.62 -0.44 20.59
CA ASP A 190 3.73 -1.84 21.02
C ASP A 190 4.25 -2.75 19.91
N SER A 191 3.83 -2.55 18.66
CA SER A 191 4.38 -3.31 17.54
C SER A 191 5.85 -2.99 17.25
N CYS A 192 6.27 -1.73 17.42
CA CYS A 192 7.69 -1.35 17.32
C CYS A 192 8.53 -2.08 18.39
N ARG A 193 8.03 -2.14 19.63
CA ARG A 193 8.69 -2.87 20.71
C ARG A 193 8.81 -4.36 20.40
N GLN A 194 7.77 -4.99 19.87
CA GLN A 194 7.83 -6.40 19.47
C GLN A 194 8.89 -6.66 18.40
N VAL A 195 9.04 -5.76 17.41
CA VAL A 195 10.14 -5.88 16.43
C VAL A 195 11.49 -5.81 17.11
N LEU A 196 11.70 -4.87 18.05
CA LEU A 196 12.95 -4.77 18.80
C LEU A 196 13.25 -6.02 19.63
N ASP A 197 12.22 -6.58 20.28
CA ASP A 197 12.32 -7.81 21.06
C ASP A 197 12.70 -9.00 20.17
N GLU A 198 12.17 -9.10 18.94
CA GLU A 198 12.55 -10.14 17.99
C GLU A 198 13.96 -9.94 17.42
N ILE A 199 14.35 -8.70 17.10
CA ILE A 199 15.70 -8.38 16.63
C ILE A 199 16.75 -8.78 17.70
N ALA A 200 16.46 -8.56 18.98
CA ALA A 200 17.38 -8.92 20.07
C ALA A 200 17.55 -10.43 20.30
N ARG A 201 16.73 -11.27 19.68
CA ARG A 201 16.80 -12.75 19.79
C ARG A 201 17.56 -13.42 18.65
N ILE A 202 17.93 -12.66 17.62
CA ILE A 202 18.69 -13.13 16.46
C ILE A 202 20.17 -13.02 16.74
#